data_AF-A0AAD6QVJ4-F1
#
_entry.id   AF-A0AAD6QVJ4-F1
#
_cell.length_a   1.000
_cell.length_b   1.000
_cell.length_c   1.000
_cell.angle_alpha   90.00
_cell.angle_beta   90.00
_cell.angle_gamma   90.00
#
_symmetry.space_group_name_H-M   'P 1'
#
loop_
_entity.id
_entity.type
_entity.pdbx_description
1 polymer ?
#
loop_
_entity_poly.entity_id
_entity_poly.type
_entity_poly.pdbx_seq_one_letter_code
_entity_poly.pdbx_strand_id
1 'polypeptide(L)'
;MGEHATSPQWLLHLIETEFYELCENHNDPNRAKHCNFFCVDCTKSPPFCDHCNSNNVHKGHQVIQVYRSSYSPGIKIPVIRTLFDISEIQPYSINKNSIIYIQQRTSKENSNGSVINQSQRPLINHNYSETNHKRKRRCESCQWELTTLEDSSHSYKFCSVECKVVSSD
;
A
#
# COMPACT_ATOMS: atom_id res chain seq x y z
N MET A 1 -22.21 13.49 -19.43
CA MET A 1 -22.39 12.95 -18.07
C MET A 1 -21.15 12.13 -17.78
N GLY A 2 -20.20 12.68 -17.02
CA GLY A 2 -18.97 11.99 -16.70
C GLY A 2 -19.24 10.97 -15.61
N GLU A 3 -19.03 9.70 -15.91
CA GLU A 3 -19.03 8.63 -14.91
C GLU A 3 -17.85 8.92 -13.97
N HIS A 4 -18.12 9.39 -12.75
CA HIS A 4 -17.15 9.25 -11.67
C HIS A 4 -17.00 7.74 -11.47
N ALA A 5 -15.92 7.18 -11.98
CA ALA A 5 -15.65 5.75 -11.90
C ALA A 5 -15.41 5.38 -10.44
N THR A 6 -16.46 4.91 -9.76
CA THR A 6 -16.34 4.38 -8.41
C THR A 6 -15.36 3.21 -8.41
N SER A 7 -14.41 3.25 -7.47
CA SER A 7 -13.41 2.19 -7.34
C SER A 7 -14.07 0.81 -7.13
N PRO A 8 -13.54 -0.28 -7.74
CA PRO A 8 -14.13 -1.60 -7.61
C PRO A 8 -14.25 -2.05 -6.14
N GLN A 9 -15.36 -2.69 -5.79
CA GLN A 9 -15.65 -3.08 -4.39
C GLN A 9 -14.56 -3.97 -3.77
N TRP A 10 -13.94 -4.86 -4.56
CA TRP A 10 -12.86 -5.72 -4.09
C TRP A 10 -11.62 -4.92 -3.68
N LEU A 11 -11.38 -3.77 -4.31
CA LEU A 11 -10.23 -2.91 -4.07
C LEU A 11 -10.39 -2.14 -2.77
N LEU A 12 -11.60 -1.61 -2.53
CA LEU A 12 -11.96 -1.00 -1.24
C LEU A 12 -11.83 -2.02 -0.10
N HIS A 13 -12.38 -3.22 -0.30
CA HIS A 13 -12.26 -4.31 0.67
C HIS A 13 -10.81 -4.70 0.94
N LEU A 14 -9.96 -4.77 -0.10
CA LEU A 14 -8.53 -5.05 0.04
C LEU A 14 -7.80 -4.01 0.89
N ILE A 15 -8.14 -2.72 0.73
CA ILE A 15 -7.53 -1.61 1.48
C ILE A 15 -7.90 -1.68 2.96
N GLU A 16 -9.17 -1.94 3.26
CA GLU A 16 -9.72 -2.03 4.62
C GLU A 16 -9.33 -3.32 5.35
N THR A 17 -8.91 -4.36 4.62
CA THR A 17 -8.60 -5.66 5.21
C THR A 17 -7.34 -5.60 6.09
N GLU A 18 -7.50 -6.02 7.35
CA GLU A 18 -6.39 -6.29 8.25
C GLU A 18 -5.80 -7.67 7.97
N PHE A 19 -4.55 -7.70 7.51
CA PHE A 19 -3.84 -8.94 7.23
C PHE A 19 -2.98 -9.37 8.43
N TYR A 20 -2.62 -10.65 8.42
CA TYR A 20 -1.72 -11.28 9.38
C TYR A 20 -2.30 -11.49 10.78
N GLU A 21 -3.62 -11.44 10.92
CA GLU A 21 -4.30 -11.98 12.09
C GLU A 21 -4.18 -13.52 12.13
N LEU A 22 -4.32 -14.08 13.33
CA LEU A 22 -4.32 -15.53 13.51
C LEU A 22 -5.55 -16.14 12.85
N CYS A 23 -5.34 -17.24 12.13
CA CYS A 23 -6.43 -17.95 11.46
C CYS A 23 -7.26 -18.73 12.47
N GLU A 24 -8.53 -18.34 12.64
CA GLU A 24 -9.45 -18.94 13.59
C GLU A 24 -9.60 -20.47 13.45
N ASN A 25 -9.45 -20.98 12.22
CA ASN A 25 -9.55 -22.40 11.91
C ASN A 25 -8.25 -23.18 12.19
N HIS A 26 -7.13 -22.49 12.43
CA HIS A 26 -5.78 -23.08 12.58
C HIS A 26 -5.00 -22.40 13.71
N ASN A 27 -5.62 -22.37 14.89
CA ASN A 27 -5.12 -21.72 16.11
C ASN A 27 -4.20 -22.59 16.98
N ASP A 28 -3.64 -23.68 16.46
CA ASP A 28 -2.64 -24.48 17.20
C ASP A 28 -1.45 -23.58 17.59
N PRO A 29 -1.11 -23.39 18.88
CA PRO A 29 -0.02 -22.52 19.32
C PRO A 29 1.33 -22.84 18.68
N ASN A 30 1.58 -24.10 18.31
CA ASN A 30 2.83 -24.55 17.71
C ASN A 30 2.83 -24.45 16.17
N ARG A 31 1.66 -24.24 15.55
CA ARG A 31 1.48 -24.26 14.09
C ARG A 31 0.54 -23.16 13.60
N ALA A 32 0.40 -22.10 14.39
CA ALA A 32 -0.54 -21.03 14.15
C ALA A 32 -0.30 -20.42 12.78
N LYS A 33 -1.38 -20.29 12.02
CA LYS A 33 -1.33 -19.74 10.67
C LYS A 33 -1.80 -18.30 10.69
N HIS A 34 -1.17 -17.46 9.87
CA HIS A 34 -1.56 -16.07 9.71
C HIS A 34 -2.35 -15.89 8.42
N CYS A 35 -3.42 -15.11 8.47
CA CYS A 35 -4.27 -14.83 7.32
C CYS A 35 -3.61 -13.80 6.40
N ASN A 36 -3.04 -14.27 5.29
CA ASN A 36 -2.34 -13.42 4.32
C ASN A 36 -2.78 -13.65 2.86
N PHE A 37 -3.86 -14.39 2.64
CA PHE A 37 -4.49 -14.54 1.34
C PHE A 37 -5.81 -13.77 1.31
N PHE A 38 -6.13 -13.22 0.14
CA PHE A 38 -7.31 -12.43 -0.13
C PHE A 38 -7.97 -12.91 -1.42
N CYS A 39 -9.29 -13.10 -1.43
CA CYS A 39 -10.01 -13.50 -2.63
C CYS A 39 -10.68 -12.28 -3.28
N VAL A 40 -10.34 -12.00 -4.54
CA VAL A 40 -10.88 -10.87 -5.31
C VAL A 40 -12.36 -11.07 -5.62
N ASP A 41 -12.75 -12.30 -5.92
CA ASP A 41 -14.11 -12.64 -6.35
C ASP A 41 -15.11 -12.79 -5.19
N CYS A 42 -14.61 -13.00 -3.96
CA CYS A 42 -15.47 -13.18 -2.80
C CYS A 42 -15.73 -11.84 -2.13
N THR A 43 -16.88 -11.25 -2.46
CA THR A 43 -17.33 -10.00 -1.83
C THR A 43 -17.38 -10.16 -0.30
N LYS A 44 -16.57 -9.36 0.41
CA LYS A 44 -16.50 -9.30 1.88
C LYS A 44 -16.02 -10.57 2.59
N SER A 45 -15.34 -11.51 1.91
CA SER A 45 -14.71 -12.62 2.64
C SER A 45 -13.55 -12.12 3.50
N PRO A 46 -13.38 -12.62 4.73
CA PRO A 46 -12.20 -12.30 5.53
C PRO A 46 -10.93 -12.84 4.85
N PRO A 47 -9.75 -12.28 5.17
CA PRO A 47 -8.49 -12.86 4.73
C PRO A 47 -8.33 -14.25 5.34
N PHE A 48 -7.59 -15.11 4.65
CA PHE A 48 -7.43 -16.52 5.04
C PHE A 48 -5.96 -16.95 4.94
N CYS A 49 -5.63 -18.08 5.56
CA CYS A 49 -4.28 -18.62 5.56
C CYS A 49 -4.02 -19.55 4.35
N ASP A 50 -2.76 -19.95 4.18
CA ASP A 50 -2.31 -20.90 3.16
C ASP A 50 -3.08 -22.24 3.17
N HIS A 51 -3.43 -22.72 4.36
CA HIS A 51 -4.19 -23.97 4.51
C HIS A 51 -5.65 -23.79 4.07
N CYS A 52 -6.32 -22.72 4.50
CA CYS A 52 -7.68 -22.38 4.07
C CYS A 52 -7.77 -22.19 2.54
N ASN A 53 -6.73 -21.61 1.92
CA ASN A 53 -6.65 -21.50 0.47
C ASN A 53 -6.73 -22.88 -0.23
N SER A 54 -6.21 -23.92 0.41
CA SER A 54 -6.15 -25.28 -0.15
C SER A 54 -7.46 -26.07 0.01
N ASN A 55 -8.42 -25.58 0.80
CA ASN A 55 -9.66 -26.28 1.15
C ASN A 55 -10.77 -26.21 0.07
N ASN A 56 -10.42 -25.93 -1.18
CA ASN A 56 -11.31 -25.81 -2.35
C ASN A 56 -12.41 -24.72 -2.30
N VAL A 57 -12.57 -23.98 -1.20
CA VAL A 57 -13.56 -22.88 -1.09
C VAL A 57 -13.32 -21.79 -2.13
N HIS A 58 -12.06 -21.52 -2.47
CA HIS A 58 -11.65 -20.51 -3.46
C HIS A 58 -11.18 -21.13 -4.79
N LYS A 59 -11.61 -22.36 -5.10
CA LYS A 59 -11.19 -23.05 -6.32
C LYS A 59 -11.73 -22.31 -7.55
N GLY A 60 -10.83 -21.87 -8.41
CA GLY A 60 -11.16 -21.13 -9.63
C GLY A 60 -11.37 -19.64 -9.42
N HIS A 61 -11.20 -19.13 -8.19
CA HIS A 61 -11.24 -17.69 -7.92
C HIS A 61 -9.85 -17.06 -8.08
N GLN A 62 -9.84 -15.75 -8.35
CA GLN A 62 -8.66 -14.92 -8.28
C GLN A 62 -8.29 -14.65 -6.81
N VAL A 63 -7.13 -15.16 -6.40
CA VAL A 63 -6.61 -15.02 -5.05
C VAL A 63 -5.27 -14.28 -5.07
N ILE A 64 -5.12 -13.31 -4.19
CA ILE A 64 -3.90 -12.53 -3.97
C ILE A 64 -3.24 -13.02 -2.69
N GLN A 65 -1.96 -13.36 -2.77
CA GLN A 65 -1.12 -13.48 -1.58
C GLN A 65 -0.54 -12.11 -1.21
N VAL A 66 -0.76 -11.70 0.02
CA VAL A 66 -0.25 -10.46 0.59
C VAL A 66 1.06 -10.75 1.34
N TYR A 67 2.04 -9.87 1.12
CA TYR A 67 3.37 -9.89 1.73
C TYR A 67 3.51 -8.78 2.77
N ARG A 68 4.26 -9.05 3.83
CA ARG A 68 4.48 -8.08 4.91
C ARG A 68 5.88 -7.53 4.81
N SER A 69 6.01 -6.21 4.72
CA SER A 69 7.29 -5.52 4.82
C SER A 69 7.14 -4.32 5.72
N SER A 70 8.02 -4.20 6.72
CA SER A 70 8.00 -3.11 7.71
C SER A 70 6.62 -2.87 8.34
N TYR A 71 5.86 -3.95 8.60
CA TYR A 71 4.48 -3.94 9.11
C TYR A 71 3.42 -3.43 8.15
N SER A 72 3.75 -3.15 6.90
CA SER A 72 2.79 -2.73 5.87
C SER A 72 2.46 -3.90 4.93
N PRO A 73 1.18 -4.11 4.59
CA PRO A 73 0.77 -5.11 3.62
C PRO A 73 1.09 -4.64 2.20
N GLY A 74 1.62 -5.53 1.37
CA GLY A 74 1.97 -5.24 -0.02
C GLY A 74 1.82 -6.44 -0.94
N ILE A 75 1.72 -6.18 -2.24
CA ILE A 75 1.45 -7.16 -3.28
C ILE A 75 2.53 -7.10 -4.34
N LYS A 76 2.96 -8.27 -4.82
CA LYS A 76 3.90 -8.39 -5.93
C LYS A 76 3.33 -7.76 -7.20
N ILE A 77 4.13 -6.94 -7.87
CA ILE A 77 3.72 -6.20 -9.08
C ILE A 77 3.10 -7.10 -10.17
N PRO A 78 3.67 -8.27 -10.53
CA PRO A 78 3.10 -9.10 -11.58
C PRO A 78 1.66 -9.57 -11.29
N VAL A 79 1.30 -9.73 -10.02
CA VAL A 79 -0.05 -10.18 -9.62
C VAL A 79 -1.04 -9.02 -9.76
N ILE A 80 -0.79 -7.92 -9.04
CA ILE A 80 -1.75 -6.80 -8.98
C ILE A 80 -1.90 -6.05 -10.31
N ARG A 81 -0.86 -6.02 -11.15
CA ARG A 81 -0.95 -5.42 -12.49
C ARG A 81 -2.02 -6.07 -13.38
N THR A 82 -2.36 -7.34 -13.14
CA THR A 82 -3.42 -8.03 -13.89
C THR A 82 -4.83 -7.66 -13.43
N LEU A 83 -4.95 -7.01 -12.27
CA LEU A 83 -6.22 -6.74 -11.58
C LEU A 83 -6.54 -5.24 -11.52
N PHE A 84 -5.52 -4.38 -11.42
CA PHE A 84 -5.67 -2.95 -11.23
C PHE A 84 -4.58 -2.17 -11.97
N ASP A 85 -4.93 -0.98 -12.48
CA ASP A 85 -3.93 -0.08 -13.04
C ASP A 85 -3.02 0.45 -11.93
N ILE A 86 -1.79 -0.04 -11.91
CA ILE A 86 -0.77 0.36 -10.96
C ILE A 86 0.14 1.47 -11.49
N SER A 87 -0.20 2.07 -12.65
CA SER A 87 0.51 3.24 -13.16
C SER A 87 0.51 4.35 -12.11
N GLU A 88 1.60 5.13 -12.06
CA GLU A 88 1.79 6.24 -11.12
C GLU A 88 1.95 5.84 -9.64
N ILE A 89 1.83 4.56 -9.28
CA ILE A 89 2.17 4.05 -7.95
C ILE A 89 3.65 3.69 -7.91
N GLN A 90 4.35 4.16 -6.88
CA GLN A 90 5.75 3.83 -6.67
C GLN A 90 5.96 2.33 -6.36
N PRO A 91 6.82 1.62 -7.11
CA PRO A 91 7.25 0.28 -6.78
C PRO A 91 8.33 0.29 -5.68
N TYR A 92 8.37 -0.75 -4.87
CA TYR A 92 9.37 -0.97 -3.84
C TYR A 92 10.07 -2.31 -4.08
N SER A 93 11.38 -2.36 -3.84
CA SER A 93 12.16 -3.60 -3.88
C SER A 93 12.40 -4.10 -2.47
N ILE A 94 11.89 -5.28 -2.13
CA ILE A 94 12.05 -5.95 -0.83
C ILE A 94 12.54 -7.36 -1.06
N ASN A 95 13.71 -7.71 -0.51
CA ASN A 95 14.35 -9.01 -0.69
C ASN A 95 14.38 -9.46 -2.17
N LYS A 96 14.77 -8.54 -3.07
CA LYS A 96 14.80 -8.72 -4.54
C LYS A 96 13.43 -8.92 -5.22
N ASN A 97 12.31 -8.78 -4.50
CA ASN A 97 10.97 -8.80 -5.06
C ASN A 97 10.44 -7.37 -5.23
N SER A 98 9.85 -7.07 -6.39
CA SER A 98 9.18 -5.79 -6.63
C SER A 98 7.72 -5.87 -6.19
N ILE A 99 7.33 -5.00 -5.26
CA ILE A 99 5.98 -4.93 -4.70
C ILE A 99 5.43 -3.50 -4.76
N ILE A 100 4.14 -3.35 -4.53
CA ILE A 100 3.51 -2.09 -4.13
C ILE A 100 2.80 -2.27 -2.78
N TYR A 101 2.75 -1.22 -1.96
CA TYR A 101 1.98 -1.25 -0.72
C TYR A 101 0.49 -1.09 -0.99
N ILE A 102 -0.33 -1.82 -0.23
CA ILE A 102 -1.78 -1.71 -0.29
C ILE A 102 -2.22 -0.42 0.42
N GLN A 103 -1.86 -0.29 1.70
CA GLN A 103 -2.26 0.83 2.54
C GLN A 103 -1.27 1.99 2.46
N GLN A 104 -1.75 3.19 2.78
CA GLN A 104 -0.96 4.39 2.89
C GLN A 104 0.20 4.18 3.87
N ARG A 105 1.31 4.87 3.60
CA ARG A 105 2.48 4.80 4.49
C ARG A 105 2.26 5.73 5.67
N THR A 106 2.18 5.15 6.87
CA THR A 106 2.23 5.91 8.11
C THR A 106 3.69 6.10 8.53
N SER A 107 4.09 7.34 8.84
CA SER A 107 5.38 7.54 9.50
C SER A 107 5.26 7.01 10.92
N LYS A 108 6.14 6.10 11.34
CA LYS A 108 6.23 5.65 12.73
C LYS A 108 6.76 6.74 13.69
N GLU A 109 6.77 8.01 13.30
CA GLU A 109 7.18 9.15 14.13
C GLU A 109 6.06 10.13 14.52
N ASN A 110 4.77 9.85 14.25
CA ASN A 110 3.69 10.77 14.64
C ASN A 110 2.64 10.17 15.59
N SER A 111 2.98 9.11 16.33
CA SER A 111 2.24 8.74 17.54
C SER A 111 2.74 9.57 18.72
N ASN A 112 2.50 10.88 18.65
CA ASN A 112 2.37 11.81 19.78
C ASN A 112 1.83 13.12 19.20
N GLY A 113 0.62 13.49 19.62
CA GLY A 113 -0.16 14.59 19.07
C GLY A 113 0.66 15.87 18.88
N SER A 114 0.71 16.34 17.64
CA SER A 114 0.98 17.74 17.33
C SER A 114 0.34 18.01 15.98
N VAL A 115 -0.77 18.73 16.03
CA VAL A 115 -1.24 19.60 14.96
C VAL A 115 -0.03 20.32 14.36
N ILE A 116 0.42 19.89 13.19
CA ILE A 116 1.34 20.69 12.39
C ILE A 116 0.52 21.85 11.83
N ASN A 117 0.56 22.95 12.58
CA ASN A 117 0.15 24.26 12.12
C ASN A 117 0.74 24.51 10.73
N GLN A 118 -0.16 24.84 9.80
CA GLN A 118 0.20 25.66 8.67
C GLN A 118 0.87 26.93 9.20
N SER A 119 1.98 27.31 8.56
CA SER A 119 2.60 28.64 8.57
C SER A 119 3.57 28.97 9.72
N GLN A 120 4.75 29.46 9.28
CA GLN A 120 5.78 30.25 9.97
C GLN A 120 6.88 29.49 10.73
N ARG A 121 7.99 29.23 10.04
CA ARG A 121 9.33 29.13 10.67
C ARG A 121 9.97 30.53 10.73
N PRO A 122 10.66 30.91 11.83
CA PRO A 122 11.29 32.22 11.96
C PRO A 122 12.53 32.34 11.06
N LEU A 123 12.78 33.55 10.57
CA LEU A 123 13.98 33.92 9.82
C LEU A 123 15.21 33.83 10.73
N ILE A 124 16.05 32.82 10.52
CA ILE A 124 17.46 32.84 10.96
C ILE A 124 18.32 32.84 9.69
N ASN A 125 19.00 33.98 9.49
CA ASN A 125 20.01 34.18 8.47
C ASN A 125 21.21 33.26 8.74
N HIS A 126 21.41 32.26 7.88
CA HIS A 126 22.72 31.66 7.72
C HIS A 126 23.04 31.56 6.24
N ASN A 127 23.95 32.41 5.80
CA ASN A 127 24.58 32.34 4.49
C ASN A 127 25.45 31.09 4.45
N TYR A 128 24.87 29.97 4.02
CA TYR A 128 25.62 28.83 3.53
C TYR A 128 25.11 28.49 2.13
N SER A 129 25.98 28.69 1.15
CA SER A 129 25.75 28.32 -0.24
C SER A 129 25.72 26.79 -0.33
N GLU A 130 24.53 26.19 -0.22
CA GLU A 130 24.37 24.74 -0.31
C GLU A 130 23.58 24.35 -1.56
N THR A 131 24.34 23.77 -2.48
CA THR A 131 24.03 23.19 -3.77
C THR A 131 22.70 22.42 -3.87
N ASN A 132 21.85 22.82 -4.81
CA ASN A 132 21.03 21.95 -5.69
C ASN A 132 20.40 20.66 -5.09
N HIS A 133 19.70 20.76 -3.96
CA HIS A 133 18.80 19.68 -3.54
C HIS A 133 17.59 19.62 -4.49
N LYS A 134 17.65 18.70 -5.47
CA LYS A 134 16.48 18.31 -6.29
C LYS A 134 15.27 18.17 -5.36
N ARG A 135 14.21 18.97 -5.59
CA ARG A 135 12.97 18.91 -4.80
C ARG A 135 12.44 17.47 -4.84
N LYS A 136 12.48 16.79 -3.69
CA LYS A 136 11.96 15.44 -3.57
C LYS A 136 10.45 15.45 -3.81
N ARG A 137 9.98 14.58 -4.70
CA ARG A 137 8.56 14.46 -5.04
C ARG A 137 7.80 13.86 -3.85
N ARG A 138 6.54 14.25 -3.70
CA ARG A 138 5.66 13.78 -2.62
C ARG A 138 4.43 13.10 -3.22
N CYS A 139 3.89 12.14 -2.48
CA CYS A 139 2.62 11.50 -2.76
C CYS A 139 1.52 12.56 -2.77
N GLU A 140 0.69 12.57 -3.80
CA GLU A 140 -0.37 13.58 -3.96
C GLU A 140 -1.46 13.45 -2.88
N SER A 141 -1.70 12.22 -2.40
CA SER A 141 -2.69 11.93 -1.36
C SER A 141 -2.18 12.20 0.07
N CYS A 142 -1.05 11.60 0.45
CA CYS A 142 -0.59 11.60 1.85
C CYS A 142 0.72 12.36 2.10
N GLN A 143 1.26 13.04 1.08
CA GLN A 143 2.51 13.81 1.16
C GLN A 143 3.78 13.01 1.48
N TRP A 144 3.69 11.68 1.48
CA TRP A 144 4.82 10.76 1.67
C TRP A 144 5.92 11.01 0.62
N GLU A 145 7.18 11.02 1.02
CA GLU A 145 8.31 11.24 0.12
C GLU A 145 8.46 10.07 -0.87
N LEU A 146 8.34 10.38 -2.17
CA LEU A 146 8.53 9.43 -3.26
C LEU A 146 10.00 9.44 -3.69
N THR A 147 10.54 8.27 -4.01
CA THR A 147 11.88 8.14 -4.59
C THR A 147 11.88 8.74 -5.99
N THR A 148 12.71 9.77 -6.18
CA THR A 148 13.03 10.31 -7.50
C THR A 148 14.16 9.46 -8.09
N LEU A 149 13.83 8.49 -8.94
CA LEU A 149 14.86 7.82 -9.74
C LEU A 149 15.37 8.83 -10.77
N GLU A 150 16.69 9.06 -10.79
CA GLU A 150 17.30 10.16 -11.54
C GLU A 150 17.13 10.02 -13.06
N ASP A 151 16.81 8.82 -13.56
CA ASP A 151 16.73 8.47 -14.98
C ASP A 151 15.36 7.92 -15.43
N SER A 152 14.36 7.88 -14.54
CA SER A 152 13.06 7.30 -14.87
C SER A 152 12.10 8.38 -15.38
N SER A 153 11.70 8.31 -16.65
CA SER A 153 10.61 9.12 -17.23
C SER A 153 9.25 8.96 -16.53
N HIS A 154 9.16 8.03 -15.57
CA HIS A 154 7.96 7.76 -14.79
C HIS A 154 7.94 8.61 -13.53
N SER A 155 7.15 9.68 -13.55
CA SER A 155 6.78 10.42 -12.35
C SER A 155 5.73 9.63 -11.56
N TYR A 156 6.14 8.99 -10.48
CA TYR A 156 5.18 8.45 -9.51
C TYR A 156 4.41 9.59 -8.83
N LYS A 157 3.12 9.38 -8.63
CA LYS A 157 2.20 10.29 -7.92
C LYS A 157 1.75 9.74 -6.58
N PHE A 158 1.71 8.42 -6.43
CA PHE A 158 1.16 7.75 -5.25
C PHE A 158 2.15 6.79 -4.60
N CYS A 159 2.09 6.67 -3.27
CA CYS A 159 2.98 5.77 -2.52
C CYS A 159 2.38 4.37 -2.28
N SER A 160 1.07 4.20 -2.48
CA SER A 160 0.30 2.97 -2.24
C SER A 160 -0.96 2.90 -3.12
N VAL A 161 -1.63 1.75 -3.11
CA VAL A 161 -2.93 1.54 -3.75
C VAL A 161 -4.02 2.44 -3.14
N GLU A 162 -4.12 2.47 -1.81
CA GLU A 162 -5.05 3.34 -1.07
C GLU A 162 -4.94 4.80 -1.50
N CYS A 163 -3.71 5.34 -1.58
CA CYS A 163 -3.50 6.72 -1.99
C CYS A 163 -3.95 7.03 -3.41
N LYS A 164 -3.85 6.06 -4.34
CA LYS A 164 -4.35 6.25 -5.72
C LYS A 164 -5.88 6.20 -5.76
N VAL A 165 -6.47 5.26 -5.04
CA VAL A 165 -7.92 5.06 -4.97
C VAL A 165 -8.61 6.29 -4.39
N VAL A 166 -8.16 6.74 -3.21
CA VAL A 166 -8.74 7.90 -2.51
C VAL A 166 -8.58 9.21 -3.30
N SER A 167 -7.55 9.34 -4.13
CA SER A 167 -7.36 10.54 -4.98
C SER A 167 -8.14 10.50 -6.30
N SER A 168 -8.77 9.37 -6.63
CA SER A 168 -9.55 9.20 -7.86
C SER A 168 -11.07 9.32 -7.64
N ASP A 169 -11.52 9.21 -6.39
CA ASP A 169 -12.91 9.45 -5.95
C ASP A 169 -13.16 10.94 -5.68
#